data_AF-A0A667WE89-F1
#
_entry.id   AF-A0A667WE89-F1
#
_cell.length_a   1.000
_cell.length_b   1.000
_cell.length_c   1.000
_cell.angle_alpha   90.00
_cell.angle_beta   90.00
_cell.angle_gamma   90.00
#
_symmetry.space_group_name_H-M   'P 1'
#
loop_
_entity.id
_entity.type
_entity.pdbx_description
1 polymer ?
#
loop_
_entity_poly.entity_id
_entity_poly.type
_entity_poly.pdbx_seq_one_letter_code
_entity_poly.pdbx_strand_id
1 'polypeptide(L)'
;MPLLFRALLFGIVTLLVVFLIIADIAEVEEEIATVAAKVEPTPLSGSGKDVSHPPPNCNNTAKLPSNNWTFNKTLSKLIRKNILRFLDPERDISILKGTLKPGDVIHYVFDRQSTTNISENLYRLLPTASPMKNQHHRRCAIVGNSGILLNSSCGAEIDSHDFVIRCNLAPVEQYSGDVGWRTNLVTMNPSVVQRAFQDLASEEWRERFLQRLQSLSGSVLWIPAFMAKGGEERVEWAIRLILLHTVNVRTAIPSLRLLHAVRGYWLTNNVHIKRPTTGLLMYTMATRFCEEIHLYGFWPFPLDPQGKPVSYHYYDTLKYEYTSSSSPHTMPLEFRTLSRLHRQGALRLHTGTCNAGKPTQREPQSKQ
;
A
#
# COMPACT_ATOMS: atom_id res chain seq x y z
N MET A 1 4.22 -40.00 34.11
CA MET A 1 4.21 -38.78 34.96
C MET A 1 2.77 -38.50 35.38
N PRO A 2 2.46 -38.46 36.69
CA PRO A 2 1.09 -38.26 37.17
C PRO A 2 0.53 -36.90 36.71
N LEU A 3 -0.78 -36.82 36.45
CA LEU A 3 -1.46 -35.62 35.91
C LEU A 3 -1.14 -34.34 36.70
N LEU A 4 -1.01 -34.46 38.02
CA LEU A 4 -0.62 -33.40 38.94
C LEU A 4 0.73 -32.75 38.59
N PHE A 5 1.71 -33.55 38.15
CA PHE A 5 3.03 -33.04 37.81
C PHE A 5 3.03 -32.26 36.49
N ARG A 6 2.18 -32.64 35.53
CA ARG A 6 2.01 -31.91 34.26
C ARG A 6 1.29 -30.58 34.45
N ALA A 7 0.27 -30.55 35.29
CA ALA A 7 -0.43 -29.32 35.66
C ALA A 7 0.49 -28.34 36.41
N LEU A 8 1.30 -28.86 37.34
CA LEU A 8 2.29 -28.06 38.07
C LEU A 8 3.36 -27.49 37.12
N LEU A 9 3.89 -28.31 36.22
CA LEU A 9 4.89 -27.88 35.24
C LEU A 9 4.33 -26.81 34.28
N PHE A 10 3.08 -26.96 33.83
CA PHE A 10 2.42 -25.97 32.99
C PHE A 10 2.18 -24.66 33.75
N GLY A 11 1.79 -24.74 35.02
CA GLY A 11 1.65 -23.56 35.90
C GLY A 11 2.97 -22.81 36.07
N ILE A 12 4.07 -23.52 36.31
CA ILE A 12 5.42 -22.94 36.47
C ILE A 12 5.89 -22.27 35.17
N VAL A 13 5.72 -22.93 34.02
CA VAL A 13 6.08 -22.36 32.71
C VAL A 13 5.25 -21.12 32.40
N THR A 14 3.94 -21.14 32.70
CA THR A 14 3.07 -19.98 32.49
C THR A 14 3.49 -18.80 33.37
N LEU A 15 3.81 -19.06 34.64
CA LEU A 15 4.33 -18.05 35.58
C LEU A 15 5.67 -17.47 35.12
N LEU A 16 6.58 -18.30 34.62
CA LEU A 16 7.86 -17.85 34.05
C LEU A 16 7.66 -16.96 32.81
N VAL A 17 6.75 -17.32 31.91
CA VAL A 17 6.43 -16.48 30.74
C VAL A 17 5.82 -15.15 31.16
N VAL A 18 4.90 -15.15 32.13
CA VAL A 18 4.33 -13.90 32.67
C VAL A 18 5.41 -13.06 33.35
N PHE A 19 6.32 -13.66 34.10
CA PHE A 19 7.43 -12.95 34.75
C PHE A 19 8.39 -12.35 33.73
N LEU A 20 8.72 -13.06 32.64
CA LEU A 20 9.55 -12.54 31.55
C LEU A 20 8.87 -11.37 30.83
N ILE A 21 7.55 -11.45 30.59
CA ILE A 21 6.79 -10.35 29.99
C ILE A 21 6.78 -9.13 30.92
N ILE A 22 6.61 -9.32 32.24
CA ILE A 22 6.62 -8.22 33.21
C ILE A 22 8.02 -7.61 33.32
N ALA A 23 9.08 -8.43 33.29
CA ALA A 23 10.46 -7.95 33.28
C ALA A 23 10.77 -7.14 32.01
N ASP A 24 10.36 -7.61 30.83
CA ASP A 24 10.51 -6.86 29.57
C ASP A 24 9.74 -5.52 29.62
N ILE A 25 8.53 -5.51 30.21
CA ILE A 25 7.75 -4.27 30.36
C ILE A 25 8.45 -3.31 31.33
N ALA A 26 8.99 -3.80 32.45
CA ALA A 26 9.70 -2.98 33.43
C ALA A 26 11.00 -2.39 32.84
N GLU A 27 11.73 -3.15 32.03
CA GLU A 27 12.94 -2.67 31.33
C GLU A 27 12.61 -1.58 30.31
N VAL A 28 11.48 -1.72 29.59
CA VAL A 28 10.98 -0.68 28.67
C VAL A 28 10.52 0.57 29.42
N GLU A 29 9.86 0.43 30.57
CA GLU A 29 9.45 1.56 31.41
C GLU A 29 10.66 2.30 32.00
N GLU A 30 11.72 1.58 32.40
CA GLU A 30 12.97 2.14 32.88
C GLU A 30 13.73 2.88 31.76
N GLU A 31 13.78 2.33 30.54
CA GLU A 31 14.32 3.03 29.37
C GLU A 31 13.54 4.32 29.06
N ILE A 32 12.20 4.28 29.12
CA ILE A 32 11.36 5.47 28.90
C ILE A 32 11.58 6.52 30.00
N ALA A 33 11.68 6.10 31.26
CA ALA A 33 11.95 7.00 32.39
C ALA A 33 13.35 7.62 32.30
N THR A 34 14.34 6.87 31.84
CA THR A 34 15.72 7.36 31.63
C THR A 34 15.80 8.36 30.47
N VAL A 35 14.99 8.16 29.43
CA VAL A 35 14.83 9.13 28.33
C VAL A 35 14.10 10.39 28.80
N ALA A 36 13.08 10.26 29.66
CA ALA A 36 12.35 11.39 30.22
C ALA A 36 13.20 12.22 31.20
N ALA A 37 14.08 11.58 31.99
CA ALA A 37 14.97 12.24 32.94
C ALA A 37 16.12 13.02 32.27
N LYS A 38 16.43 12.77 30.99
CA LYS A 38 17.41 13.52 30.20
C LYS A 38 16.89 14.85 29.62
N VAL A 39 15.62 15.17 29.87
CA VAL A 39 15.01 16.44 29.47
C VAL A 39 14.84 17.31 30.72
N GLU A 40 15.79 18.21 30.95
CA GLU A 40 15.71 19.20 32.04
C GLU A 40 14.53 20.18 31.81
N PRO A 41 13.70 20.48 32.82
CA PRO A 41 12.60 21.43 32.67
C PRO A 41 13.07 22.86 33.00
N THR A 42 12.96 23.77 32.03
CA THR A 42 13.11 25.22 32.27
C THR A 42 11.80 25.81 32.84
N PRO A 43 11.83 26.78 33.79
CA PRO A 43 10.63 27.23 34.50
C PRO A 43 9.72 28.12 33.64
N LEU A 44 8.40 27.92 33.77
CA LEU A 44 7.35 28.71 33.12
C LEU A 44 7.20 30.09 33.78
N SER A 45 7.39 31.14 32.98
CA SER A 45 6.93 32.51 33.24
C SER A 45 6.52 33.17 31.92
N GLY A 46 5.26 33.62 31.83
CA GLY A 46 4.86 34.80 31.05
C GLY A 46 4.52 34.63 29.56
N SER A 47 3.22 34.59 29.29
CA SER A 47 2.49 35.12 28.12
C SER A 47 2.86 34.68 26.68
N GLY A 48 1.92 33.95 26.07
CA GLY A 48 1.40 34.20 24.71
C GLY A 48 2.40 34.19 23.55
N LYS A 49 2.54 33.04 22.90
CA LYS A 49 2.58 32.89 21.43
C LYS A 49 2.54 31.41 21.04
N ASP A 50 1.75 31.14 20.03
CA ASP A 50 1.55 29.86 19.35
C ASP A 50 2.90 29.32 18.84
N VAL A 51 3.38 28.19 19.38
CA VAL A 51 4.63 27.55 18.95
C VAL A 51 4.30 26.26 18.22
N SER A 52 4.38 26.35 16.89
CA SER A 52 4.43 25.22 15.98
C SER A 52 5.68 24.38 16.26
N HIS A 53 5.49 23.08 16.49
CA HIS A 53 6.60 22.13 16.45
C HIS A 53 7.20 22.10 15.03
N PRO A 54 8.52 22.24 14.85
CA PRO A 54 9.12 22.12 13.54
C PRO A 54 8.93 20.69 13.01
N PRO A 55 8.60 20.51 11.73
CA PRO A 55 8.50 19.19 11.12
C PRO A 55 9.87 18.49 11.19
N PRO A 56 9.91 17.15 11.21
CA PRO A 56 11.17 16.41 11.25
C PRO A 56 12.07 16.85 10.09
N ASN A 57 13.30 17.19 10.46
CA ASN A 57 14.33 17.78 9.63
C ASN A 57 14.51 17.03 8.29
N CYS A 58 14.18 17.69 7.17
CA CYS A 58 14.28 17.15 5.80
C CYS A 58 15.73 16.99 5.28
N ASN A 59 16.74 17.36 6.08
CA ASN A 59 18.12 17.49 5.62
C ASN A 59 18.82 16.15 5.27
N ASN A 60 18.22 14.99 5.53
CA ASN A 60 18.79 13.68 5.18
C ASN A 60 18.16 13.00 3.95
N THR A 61 17.19 13.61 3.27
CA THR A 61 16.72 13.14 1.95
C THR A 61 17.52 13.80 0.84
N ALA A 62 18.82 13.48 0.78
CA ALA A 62 19.65 13.82 -0.37
C ALA A 62 18.96 13.33 -1.66
N LYS A 63 18.85 14.22 -2.66
CA LYS A 63 18.45 13.91 -4.04
C LYS A 63 18.96 12.52 -4.41
N LEU A 64 18.06 11.56 -4.64
CA LEU A 64 18.46 10.26 -5.18
C LEU A 64 18.99 10.51 -6.59
N PRO A 65 20.28 10.28 -6.87
CA PRO A 65 20.85 10.60 -8.17
C PRO A 65 20.18 9.74 -9.25
N SER A 66 19.42 10.36 -10.16
CA SER A 66 18.69 9.67 -11.22
C SER A 66 19.62 9.06 -12.28
N ASN A 67 20.88 9.47 -12.34
CA ASN A 67 21.78 9.15 -13.46
C ASN A 67 22.54 7.82 -13.31
N ASN A 68 22.59 7.21 -12.12
CA ASN A 68 23.41 6.01 -11.86
C ASN A 68 22.62 4.80 -11.32
N TRP A 69 21.28 4.80 -11.42
CA TRP A 69 20.51 3.62 -11.01
C TRP A 69 20.67 2.49 -12.04
N THR A 70 21.00 1.30 -11.56
CA THR A 70 21.11 0.07 -12.37
C THR A 70 20.27 -1.04 -11.76
N PHE A 71 19.58 -1.81 -12.61
CA PHE A 71 18.72 -2.88 -12.14
C PHE A 71 19.55 -4.10 -11.68
N ASN A 72 19.47 -4.41 -10.39
CA ASN A 72 20.08 -5.61 -9.82
C ASN A 72 19.12 -6.80 -9.91
N LYS A 73 19.13 -7.46 -11.07
CA LYS A 73 18.26 -8.62 -11.35
C LYS A 73 18.45 -9.76 -10.34
N THR A 74 19.67 -9.99 -9.86
CA THR A 74 19.96 -11.04 -8.88
C THR A 74 19.30 -10.76 -7.54
N LEU A 75 19.40 -9.53 -7.04
CA LEU A 75 18.75 -9.12 -5.80
C LEU A 75 17.21 -9.16 -5.93
N SER A 76 16.65 -8.68 -7.05
CA SER A 76 15.20 -8.77 -7.31
C SER A 76 14.71 -10.22 -7.28
N LYS A 77 15.43 -11.15 -7.92
CA LYS A 77 15.12 -12.59 -7.87
C LYS A 77 15.19 -13.16 -6.44
N LEU A 78 16.18 -12.75 -5.65
CA LEU A 78 16.30 -13.19 -4.25
C LEU A 78 15.12 -12.72 -3.40
N ILE A 79 14.74 -11.44 -3.52
CA ILE A 79 13.57 -10.86 -2.84
C ILE A 79 12.30 -11.61 -3.23
N ARG A 80 12.07 -11.84 -4.53
CA ARG A 80 10.94 -12.62 -5.04
C ARG A 80 10.87 -14.02 -4.42
N LYS A 81 12.01 -14.73 -4.34
CA LYS A 81 12.09 -16.06 -3.73
C LYS A 81 11.77 -16.03 -2.24
N ASN A 82 12.22 -15.00 -1.53
CA ASN A 82 11.94 -14.85 -0.10
C ASN A 82 10.47 -14.53 0.16
N ILE A 83 9.86 -13.63 -0.62
CA ILE A 83 8.42 -13.28 -0.52
C ILE A 83 7.53 -14.51 -0.77
N LEU A 84 7.91 -15.38 -1.72
CA LEU A 84 7.14 -16.60 -2.03
C LEU A 84 6.96 -17.53 -0.83
N ARG A 85 7.83 -17.47 0.19
CA ARG A 85 7.68 -18.26 1.42
C ARG A 85 6.49 -17.81 2.29
N PHE A 86 6.00 -16.60 2.08
CA PHE A 86 4.91 -16.00 2.86
C PHE A 86 3.62 -15.88 2.03
N LEU A 87 3.76 -15.50 0.76
CA LEU A 87 2.69 -15.04 -0.11
C LEU A 87 2.77 -15.71 -1.48
N ASP A 88 1.62 -16.20 -1.96
CA ASP A 88 1.43 -16.66 -3.33
C ASP A 88 0.35 -15.78 -3.99
N PRO A 89 0.71 -14.87 -4.91
CA PRO A 89 -0.26 -13.94 -5.49
C PRO A 89 -1.36 -14.62 -6.27
N GLU A 90 -1.11 -15.79 -6.87
CA GLU A 90 -2.18 -16.48 -7.58
C GLU A 90 -3.29 -16.87 -6.61
N ARG A 91 -2.93 -17.31 -5.41
CA ARG A 91 -3.89 -17.70 -4.35
C ARG A 91 -4.40 -16.52 -3.54
N ASP A 92 -3.57 -15.50 -3.32
CA ASP A 92 -3.84 -14.46 -2.34
C ASP A 92 -4.45 -13.19 -2.92
N ILE A 93 -4.36 -13.00 -4.24
CA ILE A 93 -4.95 -11.83 -4.88
C ILE A 93 -6.47 -11.81 -4.80
N SER A 94 -7.12 -12.98 -4.85
CA SER A 94 -8.56 -13.10 -4.73
C SER A 94 -8.98 -14.40 -4.06
N ILE A 95 -9.99 -14.30 -3.19
CA ILE A 95 -10.88 -15.40 -2.86
C ILE A 95 -11.58 -15.82 -4.15
N LEU A 96 -11.71 -17.12 -4.37
CA LEU A 96 -12.32 -17.68 -5.58
C LEU A 96 -13.77 -18.08 -5.31
N LYS A 97 -14.57 -18.08 -6.38
CA LYS A 97 -15.93 -18.58 -6.35
C LYS A 97 -15.94 -20.05 -5.95
N GLY A 98 -16.83 -20.41 -5.02
CA GLY A 98 -16.90 -21.75 -4.43
C GLY A 98 -16.10 -21.92 -3.13
N THR A 99 -15.15 -21.02 -2.82
CA THR A 99 -14.53 -20.98 -1.48
C THR A 99 -15.47 -20.44 -0.42
N LEU A 100 -16.36 -19.51 -0.81
CA LEU A 100 -17.39 -18.91 0.03
C LEU A 100 -18.75 -19.01 -0.68
N LYS A 101 -19.83 -18.86 0.10
CA LYS A 101 -21.23 -18.84 -0.34
C LYS A 101 -21.94 -17.60 0.21
N PRO A 102 -23.01 -17.11 -0.44
CA PRO A 102 -23.87 -16.07 0.13
C PRO A 102 -24.34 -16.46 1.54
N GLY A 103 -24.25 -15.52 2.48
CA GLY A 103 -24.58 -15.73 3.89
C GLY A 103 -23.42 -16.19 4.78
N ASP A 104 -22.29 -16.64 4.21
CA ASP A 104 -21.11 -16.98 5.01
C ASP A 104 -20.63 -15.77 5.82
N VAL A 105 -20.28 -16.01 7.09
CA VAL A 105 -19.82 -14.97 8.03
C VAL A 105 -18.32 -14.77 7.90
N ILE A 106 -17.90 -13.52 7.67
CA ILE A 106 -16.51 -13.09 7.56
C ILE A 106 -16.18 -12.09 8.66
N HIS A 107 -15.07 -12.33 9.36
CA HIS A 107 -14.50 -11.38 10.32
C HIS A 107 -13.62 -10.36 9.61
N TYR A 108 -13.70 -9.08 10.01
CA TYR A 108 -12.79 -8.07 9.49
C TYR A 108 -11.34 -8.33 9.92
N VAL A 109 -10.39 -8.08 9.03
CA VAL A 109 -8.96 -8.33 9.27
C VAL A 109 -8.43 -7.43 10.40
N PHE A 110 -8.88 -6.17 10.46
CA PHE A 110 -8.43 -5.19 11.46
C PHE A 110 -9.30 -5.11 12.72
N ASP A 111 -10.52 -5.63 12.68
CA ASP A 111 -11.43 -5.68 13.81
C ASP A 111 -12.11 -7.05 13.83
N ARG A 112 -11.46 -8.02 14.47
CA ARG A 112 -11.92 -9.41 14.48
C ARG A 112 -13.22 -9.61 15.27
N GLN A 113 -13.65 -8.64 16.08
CA GLN A 113 -14.90 -8.71 16.81
C GLN A 113 -16.10 -8.34 15.94
N SER A 114 -15.85 -7.63 14.85
CA SER A 114 -16.89 -7.28 13.88
C SER A 114 -16.93 -8.28 12.73
N THR A 115 -18.15 -8.58 12.28
CA THR A 115 -18.41 -9.50 11.18
C THR A 115 -19.26 -8.85 10.10
N THR A 116 -19.25 -9.46 8.92
CA THR A 116 -20.18 -9.18 7.82
C THR A 116 -20.50 -10.48 7.09
N ASN A 117 -21.59 -10.50 6.33
CA ASN A 117 -21.99 -11.66 5.56
C ASN A 117 -21.62 -11.46 4.09
N ILE A 118 -21.26 -12.54 3.40
CA ILE A 118 -21.09 -12.51 1.95
C ILE A 118 -22.45 -12.20 1.30
N SER A 119 -22.55 -11.05 0.63
CA SER A 119 -23.74 -10.68 -0.14
C SER A 119 -23.82 -11.47 -1.45
N GLU A 120 -25.04 -11.64 -1.97
CA GLU A 120 -25.28 -12.23 -3.28
C GLU A 120 -24.54 -11.46 -4.39
N ASN A 121 -24.56 -10.13 -4.31
CA ASN A 121 -23.88 -9.26 -5.27
C ASN A 121 -22.36 -9.43 -5.24
N LEU A 122 -21.75 -9.50 -4.05
CA LEU A 122 -20.31 -9.75 -3.92
C LEU A 122 -19.94 -11.15 -4.44
N TYR A 123 -20.72 -12.17 -4.10
CA TYR A 123 -20.50 -13.53 -4.58
C TYR A 123 -20.56 -13.64 -6.11
N ARG A 124 -21.46 -12.89 -6.76
CA ARG A 124 -21.55 -12.83 -8.23
C ARG A 124 -20.27 -12.32 -8.88
N LEU A 125 -19.57 -11.39 -8.25
CA LEU A 125 -18.34 -10.80 -8.78
C LEU A 125 -17.07 -11.59 -8.44
N LEU A 126 -17.11 -12.55 -7.50
CA LEU A 126 -15.96 -13.40 -7.19
C LEU A 126 -15.48 -14.16 -8.45
N PRO A 127 -14.18 -14.15 -8.75
CA PRO A 127 -13.66 -14.81 -9.92
C PRO A 127 -13.63 -16.33 -9.73
N THR A 128 -13.86 -17.08 -10.81
CA THR A 128 -13.77 -18.56 -10.80
C THR A 128 -12.31 -19.05 -10.88
N ALA A 129 -11.40 -18.22 -11.39
CA ALA A 129 -9.96 -18.49 -11.45
C ALA A 129 -9.18 -17.22 -11.08
N SER A 130 -7.96 -17.38 -10.58
CA SER A 130 -7.14 -16.23 -10.19
C SER A 130 -6.92 -15.26 -11.37
N PRO A 131 -7.19 -13.95 -11.19
CA PRO A 131 -6.88 -12.94 -12.21
C PRO A 131 -5.39 -12.82 -12.53
N MET A 132 -4.52 -13.38 -11.68
CA MET A 132 -3.06 -13.38 -11.85
C MET A 132 -2.50 -14.74 -12.27
N LYS A 133 -3.36 -15.72 -12.58
CA LYS A 133 -2.92 -17.04 -13.03
C LYS A 133 -2.01 -16.91 -14.25
N ASN A 134 -0.80 -17.48 -14.17
CA ASN A 134 0.20 -17.47 -15.24
C ASN A 134 0.59 -16.07 -15.76
N GLN A 135 0.39 -15.02 -14.97
CA GLN A 135 0.78 -13.67 -15.37
C GLN A 135 2.25 -13.42 -15.06
N HIS A 136 2.97 -12.90 -16.05
CA HIS A 136 4.37 -12.52 -15.90
C HIS A 136 4.70 -11.35 -16.83
N HIS A 137 5.25 -10.28 -16.26
CA HIS A 137 5.53 -9.02 -16.94
C HIS A 137 6.98 -8.60 -16.72
N ARG A 138 7.61 -8.02 -17.75
CA ARG A 138 9.03 -7.64 -17.68
C ARG A 138 9.19 -6.36 -16.87
N ARG A 139 8.46 -5.30 -17.20
CA ARG A 139 8.53 -4.00 -16.49
C ARG A 139 7.16 -3.60 -15.99
N CYS A 140 7.05 -3.35 -14.69
CA CYS A 140 5.82 -2.90 -14.06
C CYS A 140 6.00 -1.51 -13.43
N ALA A 141 4.98 -0.67 -13.57
CA ALA A 141 4.85 0.57 -12.81
C ALA A 141 3.85 0.38 -11.68
N ILE A 142 4.20 0.83 -10.48
CA ILE A 142 3.27 0.97 -9.36
C ILE A 142 3.14 2.44 -9.05
N VAL A 143 1.93 2.95 -9.18
CA VAL A 143 1.61 4.37 -9.03
C VAL A 143 0.88 4.54 -7.71
N GLY A 144 1.59 5.11 -6.73
CA GLY A 144 1.03 5.65 -5.51
C GLY A 144 0.38 7.01 -5.75
N ASN A 145 -0.21 7.58 -4.72
CA ASN A 145 -1.11 8.72 -4.87
C ASN A 145 -0.50 10.06 -4.49
N SER A 146 0.78 10.12 -4.10
CA SER A 146 1.40 11.34 -3.58
C SER A 146 1.36 12.51 -4.57
N GLY A 147 1.18 13.72 -4.03
CA GLY A 147 1.25 14.97 -4.77
C GLY A 147 2.60 15.25 -5.43
N ILE A 148 3.65 14.48 -5.11
CA ILE A 148 4.97 14.58 -5.76
C ILE A 148 4.89 14.33 -7.29
N LEU A 149 3.82 13.70 -7.76
CA LEU A 149 3.58 13.47 -9.18
C LEU A 149 3.14 14.73 -9.93
N LEU A 150 2.62 15.76 -9.26
CA LEU A 150 2.12 16.96 -9.94
C LEU A 150 3.26 17.70 -10.65
N ASN A 151 3.08 17.96 -11.95
CA ASN A 151 4.06 18.53 -12.88
C ASN A 151 5.32 17.66 -13.09
N SER A 152 5.24 16.36 -12.81
CA SER A 152 6.35 15.42 -13.03
C SER A 152 6.54 15.05 -14.50
N SER A 153 5.51 15.21 -15.35
CA SER A 153 5.50 14.72 -16.74
C SER A 153 5.78 13.21 -16.89
N CYS A 154 5.52 12.43 -15.83
CA CYS A 154 5.79 11.00 -15.81
C CYS A 154 4.76 10.14 -16.55
N GLY A 155 3.66 10.71 -17.05
CA GLY A 155 2.55 9.93 -17.61
C GLY A 155 2.95 9.01 -18.76
N ALA A 156 3.71 9.53 -19.72
CA ALA A 156 4.18 8.74 -20.86
C ALA A 156 5.16 7.62 -20.44
N GLU A 157 6.02 7.87 -19.45
CA GLU A 157 6.93 6.85 -18.93
C GLU A 157 6.15 5.75 -18.20
N ILE A 158 5.17 6.12 -17.37
CA ILE A 158 4.29 5.18 -16.66
C ILE A 158 3.57 4.28 -17.67
N ASP A 159 2.95 4.86 -18.69
CA ASP A 159 2.14 4.13 -19.69
C ASP A 159 2.99 3.22 -20.60
N SER A 160 4.31 3.45 -20.67
CA SER A 160 5.27 2.60 -21.39
C SER A 160 5.56 1.26 -20.70
N HIS A 161 5.15 1.06 -19.45
CA HIS A 161 5.36 -0.19 -18.73
C HIS A 161 4.38 -1.28 -19.21
N ASP A 162 4.81 -2.55 -19.14
CA ASP A 162 3.99 -3.69 -19.58
C ASP A 162 2.74 -3.87 -18.72
N PHE A 163 2.85 -3.53 -17.43
CA PHE A 163 1.76 -3.66 -16.46
C PHE A 163 1.77 -2.49 -15.47
N VAL A 164 0.64 -1.78 -15.37
CA VAL A 164 0.49 -0.62 -14.48
C VAL A 164 -0.47 -0.94 -13.33
N ILE A 165 0.04 -0.81 -12.11
CA ILE A 165 -0.69 -1.00 -10.86
C ILE A 165 -0.97 0.36 -10.24
N ARG A 166 -2.25 0.68 -9.98
CA ARG A 166 -2.67 1.95 -9.34
C ARG A 166 -3.27 1.69 -7.97
N CYS A 167 -3.18 2.70 -7.10
CA CYS A 167 -3.67 2.59 -5.73
C CYS A 167 -5.00 3.35 -5.53
N ASN A 168 -5.94 2.70 -4.86
CA ASN A 168 -7.17 3.27 -4.32
C ASN A 168 -8.03 4.02 -5.36
N LEU A 169 -8.21 3.48 -6.58
CA LEU A 169 -9.08 4.00 -7.64
C LEU A 169 -8.96 5.52 -7.83
N ALA A 170 -7.73 6.02 -7.72
CA ALA A 170 -7.48 7.44 -7.87
C ALA A 170 -7.88 7.91 -9.28
N PRO A 171 -8.41 9.15 -9.41
CA PRO A 171 -8.66 9.77 -10.71
C PRO A 171 -7.38 9.85 -11.54
N VAL A 172 -7.50 9.79 -12.86
CA VAL A 172 -6.35 9.82 -13.78
C VAL A 172 -6.53 10.80 -14.95
N GLU A 173 -7.77 11.20 -15.24
CA GLU A 173 -8.22 11.99 -16.40
C GLU A 173 -7.45 13.30 -16.51
N GLN A 174 -7.72 14.19 -15.56
CA GLN A 174 -7.11 15.51 -15.47
C GLN A 174 -5.63 15.51 -15.05
N TYR A 175 -5.08 14.33 -14.72
CA TYR A 175 -3.70 14.15 -14.27
C TYR A 175 -2.84 13.33 -15.24
N SER A 176 -3.39 12.94 -16.39
CA SER A 176 -2.80 11.95 -17.30
C SER A 176 -1.40 12.34 -17.80
N GLY A 177 -1.09 13.64 -17.93
CA GLY A 177 0.27 14.11 -18.25
C GLY A 177 1.32 13.71 -17.21
N ASP A 178 0.92 13.62 -15.95
CA ASP A 178 1.79 13.29 -14.82
C ASP A 178 1.71 11.83 -14.40
N VAL A 179 0.51 11.25 -14.40
CA VAL A 179 0.25 9.92 -13.84
C VAL A 179 -0.07 8.85 -14.87
N GLY A 180 -0.24 9.23 -16.14
CA GLY A 180 -0.60 8.33 -17.24
C GLY A 180 -2.06 7.87 -17.16
N TRP A 181 -2.52 7.17 -18.19
CA TRP A 181 -3.88 6.64 -18.29
C TRP A 181 -3.94 5.11 -18.14
N ARG A 182 -2.87 4.40 -18.52
CA ARG A 182 -2.84 2.94 -18.54
C ARG A 182 -3.07 2.40 -17.13
N THR A 183 -3.94 1.41 -17.03
CA THR A 183 -4.25 0.68 -15.80
C THR A 183 -4.39 -0.79 -16.17
N ASN A 184 -3.78 -1.69 -15.41
CA ASN A 184 -3.96 -3.13 -15.56
C ASN A 184 -4.48 -3.77 -14.27
N LEU A 185 -4.08 -3.21 -13.12
CA LEU A 185 -4.63 -3.51 -11.81
C LEU A 185 -4.83 -2.20 -11.05
N VAL A 186 -5.96 -2.04 -10.38
CA VAL A 186 -6.19 -0.93 -9.46
C VAL A 186 -6.85 -1.43 -8.19
N THR A 187 -6.35 -0.99 -7.04
CA THR A 187 -7.02 -1.26 -5.77
C THR A 187 -8.13 -0.25 -5.53
N MET A 188 -9.20 -0.60 -4.81
CA MET A 188 -10.28 0.32 -4.45
C MET A 188 -10.56 0.20 -2.95
N ASN A 189 -9.72 0.83 -2.13
CA ASN A 189 -10.02 0.96 -0.71
C ASN A 189 -11.36 1.71 -0.55
N PRO A 190 -12.32 1.23 0.27
CA PRO A 190 -13.64 1.84 0.39
C PRO A 190 -13.59 3.34 0.68
N SER A 191 -12.61 3.80 1.46
CA SER A 191 -12.45 5.23 1.79
C SER A 191 -12.21 6.14 0.59
N VAL A 192 -11.82 5.62 -0.59
CA VAL A 192 -11.71 6.46 -1.79
C VAL A 192 -13.06 6.96 -2.29
N VAL A 193 -14.13 6.19 -2.08
CA VAL A 193 -15.49 6.60 -2.53
C VAL A 193 -15.89 7.89 -1.82
N GLN A 194 -15.59 8.01 -0.53
CA GLN A 194 -15.76 9.26 0.20
C GLN A 194 -14.82 10.35 -0.30
N ARG A 195 -13.53 10.05 -0.39
CA ARG A 195 -12.47 11.08 -0.57
C ARG A 195 -12.41 11.68 -1.98
N ALA A 196 -12.58 10.85 -3.00
CA ALA A 196 -12.47 11.25 -4.40
C ALA A 196 -13.82 11.35 -5.12
N PHE A 197 -14.89 10.76 -4.54
CA PHE A 197 -16.20 10.68 -5.18
C PHE A 197 -17.36 11.10 -4.26
N GLN A 198 -17.06 11.83 -3.18
CA GLN A 198 -18.03 12.43 -2.25
C GLN A 198 -19.18 11.50 -1.82
N ASP A 199 -18.88 10.24 -1.54
CA ASP A 199 -19.88 9.23 -1.15
C ASP A 199 -21.06 9.14 -2.13
N LEU A 200 -20.82 9.43 -3.41
CA LEU A 200 -21.81 9.41 -4.48
C LEU A 200 -23.05 10.27 -4.16
N ALA A 201 -22.85 11.36 -3.41
CA ALA A 201 -23.92 12.19 -2.86
C ALA A 201 -24.82 12.87 -3.90
N SER A 202 -24.37 12.99 -5.16
CA SER A 202 -25.14 13.53 -6.28
C SER A 202 -25.01 12.62 -7.51
N GLU A 203 -25.93 12.80 -8.48
CA GLU A 203 -25.83 12.12 -9.79
C GLU A 203 -24.51 12.42 -10.50
N GLU A 204 -23.99 13.65 -10.36
CA GLU A 204 -22.68 14.01 -10.92
C GLU A 204 -21.55 13.15 -10.33
N TRP A 205 -21.52 12.98 -9.01
CA TRP A 205 -20.49 12.16 -8.36
C TRP A 205 -20.64 10.67 -8.64
N ARG A 206 -21.89 10.20 -8.75
CA ARG A 206 -22.19 8.83 -9.19
C ARG A 206 -21.70 8.59 -10.61
N GLU A 207 -21.97 9.51 -11.51
CA GLU A 207 -21.55 9.43 -12.92
C GLU A 207 -20.02 9.47 -13.04
N ARG A 208 -19.33 10.37 -12.31
CA ARG A 208 -17.86 10.40 -12.25
C ARG A 208 -17.26 9.08 -11.77
N PHE A 209 -17.85 8.47 -10.74
CA PHE A 209 -17.40 7.19 -10.24
C PHE A 209 -17.66 6.06 -11.25
N LEU A 210 -18.82 6.05 -11.90
CA LEU A 210 -19.16 5.09 -12.96
C LEU A 210 -18.21 5.21 -14.16
N GLN A 211 -17.94 6.43 -14.63
CA GLN A 211 -16.97 6.69 -15.69
C GLN A 211 -15.58 6.16 -15.32
N ARG A 212 -15.15 6.38 -14.08
CA ARG A 212 -13.87 5.85 -13.59
C ARG A 212 -13.84 4.32 -13.58
N LEU A 213 -14.94 3.66 -13.23
CA LEU A 213 -15.08 2.20 -13.30
C LEU A 213 -15.06 1.70 -14.74
N GLN A 214 -15.77 2.36 -15.65
CA GLN A 214 -15.83 2.02 -17.07
C GLN A 214 -14.48 2.18 -17.77
N SER A 215 -13.69 3.20 -17.40
CA SER A 215 -12.36 3.43 -17.98
C SER A 215 -11.34 2.32 -17.66
N LEU A 216 -11.64 1.42 -16.72
CA LEU A 216 -10.78 0.28 -16.39
C LEU A 216 -10.77 -0.82 -17.46
N SER A 217 -11.82 -0.95 -18.27
CA SER A 217 -11.88 -1.78 -19.49
C SER A 217 -11.04 -3.08 -19.47
N GLY A 218 -11.47 -4.06 -18.68
CA GLY A 218 -10.84 -5.38 -18.55
C GLY A 218 -9.69 -5.47 -17.52
N SER A 219 -9.34 -4.35 -16.87
CA SER A 219 -8.40 -4.32 -15.76
C SER A 219 -8.91 -5.11 -14.55
N VAL A 220 -7.97 -5.46 -13.66
CA VAL A 220 -8.29 -6.04 -12.35
C VAL A 220 -8.69 -4.93 -11.39
N LEU A 221 -9.92 -4.97 -10.89
CA LEU A 221 -10.39 -4.12 -9.80
C LEU A 221 -10.28 -4.90 -8.48
N TRP A 222 -9.27 -4.56 -7.68
CA TRP A 222 -8.96 -5.24 -6.43
C TRP A 222 -9.63 -4.52 -5.25
N ILE A 223 -10.62 -5.15 -4.63
CA ILE A 223 -11.47 -4.53 -3.60
C ILE A 223 -11.18 -5.19 -2.24
N PRO A 224 -10.48 -4.51 -1.31
CA PRO A 224 -10.23 -5.01 0.05
C PRO A 224 -11.48 -4.92 0.95
N ALA A 225 -12.55 -5.64 0.56
CA ALA A 225 -13.89 -5.54 1.17
C ALA A 225 -13.92 -5.89 2.67
N PHE A 226 -13.00 -6.74 3.13
CA PHE A 226 -13.00 -7.29 4.50
C PHE A 226 -11.85 -6.78 5.38
N MET A 227 -11.18 -5.69 4.98
CA MET A 227 -10.03 -5.19 5.75
C MET A 227 -10.47 -4.46 7.02
N ALA A 228 -11.36 -3.46 6.89
CA ALA A 228 -11.84 -2.63 7.99
C ALA A 228 -13.37 -2.52 7.95
N LYS A 229 -14.00 -2.42 9.12
CA LYS A 229 -15.41 -2.05 9.27
C LYS A 229 -15.65 -0.59 8.86
N GLY A 230 -16.85 -0.27 8.41
CA GLY A 230 -17.30 1.07 8.00
C GLY A 230 -17.16 1.36 6.51
N GLY A 231 -16.72 0.38 5.71
CA GLY A 231 -16.57 0.48 4.26
C GLY A 231 -17.61 -0.31 3.46
N GLU A 232 -18.48 -1.06 4.13
CA GLU A 232 -19.40 -2.05 3.56
C GLU A 232 -20.32 -1.43 2.52
N GLU A 233 -20.94 -0.30 2.87
CA GLU A 233 -21.89 0.39 2.01
C GLU A 233 -21.22 0.89 0.73
N ARG A 234 -20.02 1.47 0.85
CA ARG A 234 -19.22 1.95 -0.30
C ARG A 234 -18.77 0.81 -1.22
N VAL A 235 -18.44 -0.36 -0.65
CA VAL A 235 -18.17 -1.57 -1.42
C VAL A 235 -19.42 -2.01 -2.16
N GLU A 236 -20.56 -2.07 -1.48
CA GLU A 236 -21.83 -2.48 -2.07
C GLU A 236 -22.28 -1.53 -3.19
N TRP A 237 -22.10 -0.21 -3.05
CA TRP A 237 -22.37 0.76 -4.11
C TRP A 237 -21.53 0.49 -5.36
N ALA A 238 -20.23 0.24 -5.19
CA ALA A 238 -19.36 -0.07 -6.32
C ALA A 238 -19.76 -1.37 -7.02
N ILE A 239 -20.04 -2.41 -6.24
CA ILE A 239 -20.49 -3.70 -6.75
C ILE A 239 -21.81 -3.56 -7.52
N ARG A 240 -22.78 -2.82 -6.97
CA ARG A 240 -24.07 -2.58 -7.63
C ARG A 240 -23.92 -1.85 -8.95
N LEU A 241 -23.10 -0.80 -9.01
CA LEU A 241 -22.85 -0.08 -10.26
C LEU A 241 -22.17 -0.97 -11.31
N ILE A 242 -21.22 -1.80 -10.91
CA ILE A 242 -20.57 -2.76 -11.81
C ILE A 242 -21.60 -3.73 -12.41
N LEU A 243 -22.48 -4.29 -11.57
CA LEU A 243 -23.50 -5.24 -12.00
C LEU A 243 -24.59 -4.57 -12.86
N LEU A 244 -25.10 -3.42 -12.44
CA LEU A 244 -26.19 -2.71 -13.10
C LEU A 244 -25.79 -2.21 -14.49
N HIS A 245 -24.57 -1.67 -14.63
CA HIS A 245 -24.07 -1.12 -15.88
C HIS A 245 -23.18 -2.10 -16.65
N THR A 246 -23.10 -3.37 -16.23
CA THR A 246 -22.28 -4.42 -16.86
C THR A 246 -20.84 -3.97 -17.12
N VAL A 247 -20.24 -3.29 -16.14
CA VAL A 247 -18.91 -2.70 -16.29
C VAL A 247 -17.88 -3.81 -16.55
N ASN A 248 -17.12 -3.67 -17.64
CA ASN A 248 -16.07 -4.62 -18.01
C ASN A 248 -14.86 -4.49 -17.08
N VAL A 249 -14.89 -5.18 -15.94
CA VAL A 249 -13.78 -5.30 -14.98
C VAL A 249 -13.66 -6.72 -14.45
N ARG A 250 -12.43 -7.15 -14.16
CA ARG A 250 -12.18 -8.41 -13.46
C ARG A 250 -12.02 -8.11 -11.98
N THR A 251 -13.00 -8.45 -11.14
CA THR A 251 -12.88 -8.14 -9.71
C THR A 251 -12.00 -9.15 -8.98
N ALA A 252 -11.35 -8.68 -7.92
CA ALA A 252 -10.53 -9.51 -7.03
C ALA A 252 -10.76 -9.06 -5.59
N ILE A 253 -11.12 -10.00 -4.70
CA ILE A 253 -11.33 -9.74 -3.27
C ILE A 253 -10.24 -10.46 -2.49
N PRO A 254 -9.26 -9.78 -1.89
CA PRO A 254 -8.07 -10.42 -1.35
C PRO A 254 -8.37 -11.49 -0.30
N SER A 255 -7.49 -12.49 -0.25
CA SER A 255 -7.50 -13.47 0.83
C SER A 255 -7.36 -12.79 2.20
N LEU A 256 -8.11 -13.26 3.19
CA LEU A 256 -8.09 -12.74 4.56
C LEU A 256 -6.70 -12.85 5.23
N ARG A 257 -5.83 -13.74 4.74
CA ARG A 257 -4.46 -13.89 5.27
C ARG A 257 -3.42 -12.98 4.60
N LEU A 258 -3.75 -12.36 3.45
CA LEU A 258 -2.80 -11.62 2.61
C LEU A 258 -2.00 -10.60 3.41
N LEU A 259 -2.70 -9.80 4.22
CA LEU A 259 -2.05 -8.75 4.98
C LEU A 259 -1.10 -9.29 6.05
N HIS A 260 -1.49 -10.37 6.74
CA HIS A 260 -0.64 -11.02 7.75
C HIS A 260 0.60 -11.63 7.10
N ALA A 261 0.47 -12.23 5.92
CA ALA A 261 1.60 -12.75 5.15
C ALA A 261 2.59 -11.64 4.75
N VAL A 262 2.08 -10.52 4.23
CA VAL A 262 2.89 -9.36 3.84
C VAL A 262 3.58 -8.75 5.06
N ARG A 263 2.84 -8.54 6.16
CA ARG A 263 3.40 -8.06 7.43
C ARG A 263 4.48 -9.00 7.96
N GLY A 264 4.24 -10.32 7.92
CA GLY A 264 5.20 -11.33 8.38
C GLY A 264 6.51 -11.29 7.59
N TYR A 265 6.44 -11.12 6.26
CA TYR A 265 7.63 -10.94 5.43
C TYR A 265 8.45 -9.71 5.86
N TRP A 266 7.81 -8.54 5.97
CA TRP A 266 8.50 -7.30 6.33
C TRP A 266 9.08 -7.35 7.75
N LEU A 267 8.33 -7.92 8.69
CA LEU A 267 8.80 -8.11 10.08
C LEU A 267 10.04 -9.02 10.13
N THR A 268 10.04 -10.15 9.41
CA THR A 268 11.19 -11.07 9.32
C THR A 268 12.43 -10.40 8.71
N ASN A 269 12.25 -9.31 7.95
CA ASN A 269 13.33 -8.53 7.36
C ASN A 269 13.62 -7.24 8.14
N ASN A 270 13.30 -7.20 9.45
CA ASN A 270 13.54 -6.10 10.37
C ASN A 270 12.85 -4.77 9.98
N VAL A 271 11.70 -4.86 9.31
CA VAL A 271 10.86 -3.72 8.97
C VAL A 271 9.57 -3.79 9.77
N HIS A 272 9.56 -3.13 10.94
CA HIS A 272 8.50 -3.18 11.95
C HIS A 272 7.28 -2.34 11.56
N ILE A 273 6.53 -2.78 10.56
CA ILE A 273 5.31 -2.11 10.09
C ILE A 273 4.09 -2.75 10.75
N LYS A 274 3.32 -1.95 11.50
CA LYS A 274 2.06 -2.40 12.10
C LYS A 274 1.01 -2.73 11.05
N ARG A 275 0.81 -1.82 10.09
CA ARG A 275 -0.13 -1.97 8.97
C ARG A 275 0.52 -1.46 7.67
N PRO A 276 0.89 -2.36 6.73
CA PRO A 276 1.40 -1.96 5.43
C PRO A 276 0.44 -1.02 4.70
N THR A 277 0.95 0.01 4.03
CA THR A 277 0.13 0.77 3.08
C THR A 277 -0.27 -0.08 1.88
N THR A 278 -1.31 0.35 1.15
CA THR A 278 -1.66 -0.21 -0.16
C THR A 278 -0.45 -0.24 -1.11
N GLY A 279 0.40 0.80 -1.11
CA GLY A 279 1.58 0.87 -1.97
C GLY A 279 2.60 -0.22 -1.66
N LEU A 280 2.93 -0.42 -0.38
CA LEU A 280 3.84 -1.50 0.03
C LEU A 280 3.25 -2.89 -0.20
N LEU A 281 1.94 -3.04 0.02
CA LEU A 281 1.22 -4.27 -0.28
C LEU A 281 1.32 -4.61 -1.77
N MET A 282 1.05 -3.64 -2.66
CA MET A 282 1.13 -3.82 -4.10
C MET A 282 2.55 -4.09 -4.58
N TYR A 283 3.57 -3.42 -4.02
CA TYR A 283 4.98 -3.77 -4.29
C TYR A 283 5.26 -5.24 -3.95
N THR A 284 4.87 -5.67 -2.76
CA THR A 284 5.12 -7.04 -2.27
C THR A 284 4.46 -8.08 -3.20
N MET A 285 3.20 -7.86 -3.60
CA MET A 285 2.49 -8.72 -4.55
C MET A 285 3.13 -8.71 -5.94
N ALA A 286 3.47 -7.54 -6.47
CA ALA A 286 4.03 -7.37 -7.80
C ALA A 286 5.36 -8.10 -8.00
N THR A 287 6.18 -8.26 -6.94
CA THR A 287 7.46 -8.99 -7.03
C THR A 287 7.35 -10.38 -7.63
N ARG A 288 6.16 -10.99 -7.56
CA ARG A 288 5.94 -12.37 -8.00
C ARG A 288 5.54 -12.49 -9.46
N PHE A 289 4.99 -11.43 -10.07
CA PHE A 289 4.56 -11.40 -11.47
C PHE A 289 5.25 -10.30 -12.30
N CYS A 290 6.15 -9.51 -11.72
CA CYS A 290 6.94 -8.46 -12.39
C CYS A 290 8.44 -8.71 -12.24
N GLU A 291 9.23 -8.71 -13.32
CA GLU A 291 10.70 -8.79 -13.24
C GLU A 291 11.33 -7.54 -12.64
N GLU A 292 11.00 -6.38 -13.19
CA GLU A 292 11.52 -5.07 -12.82
C GLU A 292 10.37 -4.16 -12.41
N ILE A 293 10.50 -3.51 -11.25
CA ILE A 293 9.43 -2.71 -10.65
C ILE A 293 9.88 -1.26 -10.50
N HIS A 294 9.10 -0.36 -11.06
CA HIS A 294 9.23 1.09 -10.93
C HIS A 294 8.11 1.62 -10.03
N LEU A 295 8.46 2.50 -9.11
CA LEU A 295 7.54 3.13 -8.16
C LEU A 295 7.44 4.62 -8.46
N TYR A 296 6.22 5.11 -8.62
CA TYR A 296 5.88 6.52 -8.87
C TYR A 296 4.91 7.00 -7.79
N GLY A 297 5.04 8.23 -7.29
CA GLY A 297 4.10 8.76 -6.29
C GLY A 297 4.24 8.15 -4.90
N PHE A 298 5.41 7.59 -4.58
CA PHE A 298 5.77 7.11 -3.25
C PHE A 298 6.57 8.20 -2.53
N TRP A 299 5.88 9.21 -2.02
CA TRP A 299 6.49 10.30 -1.27
C TRP A 299 5.59 10.72 -0.10
N PRO A 300 5.89 10.28 1.12
CA PRO A 300 5.11 10.61 2.29
C PRO A 300 5.79 11.75 3.05
N PHE A 301 6.01 12.91 2.42
CA PHE A 301 6.50 14.10 3.11
C PHE A 301 5.82 15.36 2.55
N PRO A 302 5.53 16.37 3.40
CA PRO A 302 4.82 17.58 3.00
C PRO A 302 5.67 18.54 2.15
N LEU A 303 6.97 18.31 2.05
CA LEU A 303 7.90 19.09 1.25
C LEU A 303 8.62 18.16 0.28
N ASP A 304 8.97 18.64 -0.89
CA ASP A 304 9.84 17.94 -1.84
C ASP A 304 11.34 18.15 -1.46
N PRO A 305 12.30 17.51 -2.15
CA PRO A 305 13.72 17.73 -1.87
C PRO A 305 14.24 19.15 -2.15
N GLN A 306 13.44 20.04 -2.73
CA GLN A 306 13.73 21.46 -2.95
C GLN A 306 13.05 22.35 -1.89
N GLY A 307 12.30 21.77 -0.95
CA GLY A 307 11.55 22.51 0.07
C GLY A 307 10.22 23.07 -0.41
N LYS A 308 9.74 22.71 -1.61
CA LYS A 308 8.43 23.12 -2.11
C LYS A 308 7.33 22.29 -1.46
N PRO A 309 6.17 22.88 -1.13
CA PRO A 309 5.01 22.14 -0.63
C PRO A 309 4.56 21.03 -1.59
N VAL A 310 4.29 19.86 -1.04
CA VAL A 310 3.73 18.69 -1.72
C VAL A 310 2.39 18.38 -1.08
N SER A 311 1.33 18.23 -1.88
CA SER A 311 0.02 17.80 -1.39
C SER A 311 0.06 16.31 -0.99
N TYR A 312 -0.86 15.89 -0.10
CA TYR A 312 -0.88 14.50 0.34
C TYR A 312 -1.25 13.56 -0.81
N HIS A 313 -2.28 13.91 -1.57
CA HIS A 313 -2.58 13.30 -2.85
C HIS A 313 -2.46 14.28 -4.02
N TYR A 314 -2.27 13.76 -5.23
CA TYR A 314 -2.28 14.58 -6.44
C TYR A 314 -3.70 15.04 -6.85
N TYR A 315 -4.77 14.45 -6.29
CA TYR A 315 -6.14 14.65 -6.74
C TYR A 315 -7.11 15.27 -5.72
N ASP A 316 -6.66 15.50 -4.49
CA ASP A 316 -7.50 16.08 -3.43
C ASP A 316 -6.75 17.14 -2.61
N THR A 317 -7.46 17.74 -1.65
CA THR A 317 -6.96 18.80 -0.78
C THR A 317 -6.57 18.28 0.60
N LEU A 318 -6.47 16.96 0.79
CA LEU A 318 -6.09 16.40 2.09
C LEU A 318 -4.68 16.83 2.48
N LYS A 319 -4.52 17.08 3.77
CA LYS A 319 -3.22 17.38 4.38
C LYS A 319 -2.65 16.15 5.04
N TYR A 320 -1.36 16.24 5.33
CA TYR A 320 -0.57 15.20 5.98
C TYR A 320 -1.03 14.99 7.43
N GLU A 321 -1.81 13.94 7.69
CA GLU A 321 -2.27 13.60 9.05
C GLU A 321 -1.60 12.33 9.62
N TYR A 322 -0.69 11.68 8.88
CA TYR A 322 -0.07 10.43 9.36
C TYR A 322 1.02 10.61 10.41
N THR A 323 1.47 11.83 10.68
CA THR A 323 2.39 12.12 11.78
C THR A 323 1.69 12.10 13.15
N SER A 324 0.36 12.03 13.17
CA SER A 324 -0.40 11.77 14.39
C SER A 324 -0.17 10.34 14.89
N SER A 325 -0.12 10.17 16.21
CA SER A 325 0.00 8.86 16.87
C SER A 325 -1.17 7.90 16.56
N SER A 326 -2.27 8.42 15.98
CA SER A 326 -3.44 7.66 15.53
C SER A 326 -3.29 7.06 14.13
N SER A 327 -2.26 7.45 13.36
CA SER A 327 -2.05 6.87 12.04
C SER A 327 -1.64 5.40 12.13
N PRO A 328 -2.35 4.49 11.45
CA PRO A 328 -2.00 3.08 11.53
C PRO A 328 -0.78 2.72 10.69
N HIS A 329 -0.30 3.64 9.83
CA HIS A 329 0.78 3.40 8.87
C HIS A 329 2.06 4.11 9.27
N THR A 330 3.19 3.43 9.13
CA THR A 330 4.53 4.01 9.31
C THR A 330 5.12 4.42 7.97
N MET A 331 4.43 5.30 7.23
CA MET A 331 4.80 5.65 5.84
C MET A 331 6.25 6.13 5.65
N PRO A 332 6.82 6.97 6.53
CA PRO A 332 8.24 7.32 6.44
C PRO A 332 9.18 6.10 6.54
N LEU A 333 8.85 5.11 7.37
CA LEU A 333 9.62 3.87 7.46
C LEU A 333 9.52 3.04 6.18
N GLU A 334 8.32 2.96 5.59
CA GLU A 334 8.11 2.29 4.30
C GLU A 334 8.94 2.97 3.20
N PHE A 335 8.89 4.30 3.11
CA PHE A 335 9.66 5.07 2.12
C PHE A 335 11.17 4.87 2.30
N ARG A 336 11.69 4.90 3.54
CA ARG A 336 13.12 4.63 3.81
C ARG A 336 13.52 3.22 3.37
N THR A 337 12.63 2.25 3.59
CA THR A 337 12.83 0.86 3.17
C THR A 337 12.89 0.75 1.64
N LEU A 338 11.91 1.34 0.94
CA LEU A 338 11.86 1.36 -0.53
C LEU A 338 13.05 2.12 -1.13
N SER A 339 13.48 3.21 -0.49
CA SER A 339 14.66 3.98 -0.88
C SER A 339 15.96 3.18 -0.74
N ARG A 340 16.08 2.36 0.30
CA ARG A 340 17.21 1.43 0.46
C ARG A 340 17.21 0.39 -0.67
N LEU A 341 16.06 -0.20 -0.97
CA LEU A 341 15.91 -1.15 -2.08
C LEU A 341 16.24 -0.51 -3.44
N HIS A 342 15.87 0.77 -3.61
CA HIS A 342 16.24 1.55 -4.78
C HIS A 342 17.76 1.71 -4.93
N ARG A 343 18.46 2.11 -3.86
CA ARG A 343 19.93 2.22 -3.87
C ARG A 343 20.65 0.91 -4.16
N GLN A 344 20.03 -0.22 -3.81
CA GLN A 344 20.57 -1.56 -4.08
C GLN A 344 20.21 -2.11 -5.47
N GLY A 345 19.43 -1.36 -6.26
CA GLY A 345 18.99 -1.78 -7.60
C GLY A 345 17.83 -2.78 -7.60
N ALA A 346 17.20 -3.06 -6.47
CA ALA A 346 16.10 -4.05 -6.38
C ALA A 346 14.78 -3.55 -7.00
N LEU A 347 14.56 -2.23 -6.97
CA LEU A 347 13.43 -1.52 -7.56
C LEU A 347 13.90 -0.14 -8.01
N ARG A 348 13.15 0.55 -8.86
CA ARG A 348 13.39 1.97 -9.17
C ARG A 348 12.36 2.85 -8.49
N LEU A 349 12.80 3.84 -7.71
CA LEU A 349 11.93 4.79 -7.03
C LEU A 349 12.07 6.16 -7.71
N HIS A 350 10.97 6.67 -8.25
CA HIS A 350 10.90 7.97 -8.92
C HIS A 350 10.29 9.01 -7.99
N THR A 351 11.06 10.04 -7.69
CA THR A 351 10.67 11.16 -6.79
C THR A 351 10.86 12.53 -7.43
N GLY A 352 11.04 12.59 -8.75
CA GLY A 352 11.28 13.82 -9.50
C GLY A 352 10.59 13.77 -10.86
N THR A 353 10.92 14.73 -11.72
CA THR A 353 10.39 14.78 -13.09
C THR A 353 10.91 13.62 -13.93
N CYS A 354 10.06 13.14 -14.84
CA CYS A 354 10.47 12.21 -15.88
C CYS A 354 10.85 12.98 -17.15
N ASN A 355 11.78 12.43 -17.92
CA ASN A 355 12.15 13.03 -19.19
C ASN A 355 11.11 12.65 -20.24
N ALA A 356 10.38 13.63 -20.78
CA ALA A 356 9.63 13.44 -22.03
C ALA A 356 10.61 12.93 -23.10
N GLY A 357 10.33 11.74 -23.64
CA GLY A 357 11.31 10.88 -24.29
C GLY A 357 12.28 11.58 -25.25
N LYS A 358 13.58 11.37 -25.02
CA LYS A 358 14.46 11.11 -26.16
C LYS A 358 14.31 9.63 -26.50
N PRO A 359 13.95 9.26 -27.73
CA PRO A 359 13.95 7.85 -28.12
C PRO A 359 15.35 7.29 -27.86
N THR A 360 15.41 6.16 -27.16
CA THR A 360 16.61 5.35 -27.07
C THR A 360 17.04 5.04 -28.50
N GLN A 361 18.18 5.56 -28.93
CA GLN A 361 18.76 5.17 -30.22
C GLN A 361 18.92 3.65 -30.17
N ARG A 362 18.17 2.95 -31.02
CA ARG A 362 18.45 1.55 -31.31
C ARG A 362 19.83 1.54 -31.96
N GLU A 363 20.79 0.92 -31.31
CA GLU A 363 22.05 0.56 -31.95
C GLU A 363 21.72 -0.20 -33.25
N PRO A 364 22.31 0.18 -34.40
CA PRO A 364 22.13 -0.59 -35.62
C PRO A 364 22.72 -1.98 -35.39
N GLN A 365 21.87 -3.00 -35.50
CA GLN A 365 22.33 -4.38 -35.60
C GLN A 365 23.26 -4.47 -36.81
N SER A 366 24.55 -4.66 -36.56
CA SER A 366 25.50 -5.09 -37.57
C SER A 366 25.05 -6.46 -38.07
N LYS A 367 24.59 -6.51 -39.31
CA LYS A 367 24.53 -7.75 -40.07
C LYS A 367 25.97 -8.25 -40.26
N GLN A 368 26.27 -9.41 -39.72
CA GLN A 368 27.27 -10.33 -40.25
C GLN A 368 26.59 -11.68 -40.44
#